data_AF-Q2KY71-F1
#
_entry.id   AF-Q2KY71-F1
#
_cell.length_a   1.000
_cell.length_b   1.000
_cell.length_c   1.000
_cell.angle_alpha   90.00
_cell.angle_beta   90.00
_cell.angle_gamma   90.00
#
_symmetry.space_group_name_H-M   'P 1'
#
loop_
_entity.id
_entity.type
_entity.pdbx_description
1 polymer ?
#
loop_
_entity_poly.entity_id
_entity_poly.type
_entity_poly.pdbx_seq_one_letter_code
_entity_poly.pdbx_strand_id
1 'polypeptide(L)' 'VRADIYVSGLDRQTGMFAGDGEQTRCLFLHLQALCEEQGGSIERIVLARVYCAGVDAVRGMNETWGAFCDEIEPPARTW' A
#
# COMPACT_ATOMS: atom_id res chain seq x y z
N VAL A 1 5.47 18.93 13.85
CA VAL A 1 5.77 17.56 14.33
C VAL A 1 5.74 16.67 13.10
N ARG A 2 6.84 15.99 12.78
CA ARG A 2 6.87 15.00 11.69
C ARG A 2 6.47 13.67 12.32
N ALA A 3 5.31 13.14 11.95
CA ALA A 3 4.85 11.84 12.42
C ALA A 3 5.15 10.83 11.31
N ASP A 4 5.98 9.84 11.61
CA ASP A 4 6.18 8.71 10.72
C ASP A 4 5.01 7.72 10.93
N ILE A 5 4.33 7.37 9.85
CA ILE A 5 3.16 6.48 9.87
C ILE A 5 3.60 5.10 9.40
N TYR A 6 3.34 4.09 10.23
CA TYR A 6 3.67 2.69 9.94
C TYR A 6 2.39 1.91 9.72
N VAL A 7 2.32 1.17 8.62
CA VAL A 7 1.13 0.43 8.20
C VAL A 7 1.56 -0.96 7.72
N SER A 8 0.80 -1.99 8.10
CA SER A 8 1.03 -3.38 7.68
C SER A 8 -0.10 -3.89 6.78
N GLY A 9 0.20 -4.88 5.94
CA GLY A 9 -0.77 -5.62 5.11
C GLY A 9 -1.54 -6.70 5.88
N LEU A 10 -1.81 -6.49 7.16
CA LEU A 10 -2.65 -7.37 7.96
C LEU A 10 -4.12 -7.13 7.62
N ASP A 11 -4.94 -8.16 7.62
CA ASP A 11 -6.38 -7.97 7.62
C ASP A 11 -6.83 -7.43 8.99
N ARG A 12 -7.59 -6.32 9.02
CA ARG A 12 -7.97 -5.67 10.30
C ARG A 12 -8.94 -6.48 11.14
N GLN A 13 -9.72 -7.38 10.53
CA GLN A 13 -10.73 -8.16 11.25
C GLN A 13 -10.10 -9.38 11.92
N THR A 14 -9.14 -10.01 11.25
CA THR A 14 -8.53 -11.28 11.67
C THR A 14 -7.16 -11.10 12.31
N GLY A 15 -6.47 -9.98 12.05
CA GLY A 15 -5.10 -9.74 12.52
C GLY A 15 -4.04 -10.61 11.83
N MET A 16 -4.43 -11.37 10.80
CA MET A 16 -3.54 -12.24 10.03
C MET A 16 -3.04 -11.51 8.77
N PHE A 17 -1.89 -11.92 8.25
CA PHE A 17 -1.47 -11.47 6.93
C PHE A 17 -2.46 -11.95 5.88
N ALA A 18 -2.83 -11.06 4.97
CA ALA A 18 -3.60 -11.45 3.80
C ALA A 18 -2.76 -12.38 2.89
N GLY A 19 -3.39 -13.03 1.90
CA GLY A 19 -2.68 -13.86 0.94
C GLY A 19 -1.63 -13.09 0.13
N ASP A 20 -0.81 -13.81 -0.63
CA ASP A 20 0.18 -13.21 -1.52
C ASP A 20 -0.50 -12.25 -2.51
N GLY A 21 -0.02 -11.01 -2.61
CA GLY A 21 -0.67 -9.94 -3.39
C GLY A 21 -1.78 -9.20 -2.61
N GLU A 22 -2.62 -9.90 -1.85
CA GLU A 22 -3.67 -9.27 -1.02
C GLU A 22 -3.09 -8.37 0.06
N GLN A 23 -1.89 -8.67 0.58
CA GLN A 23 -1.21 -7.81 1.55
C GLN A 23 -0.94 -6.41 0.99
N THR A 24 -0.61 -6.32 -0.31
CA THR A 24 -0.39 -5.04 -1.00
C THR A 24 -1.69 -4.25 -1.06
N ARG A 25 -2.81 -4.94 -1.35
CA ARG A 25 -4.14 -4.33 -1.41
C ARG A 25 -4.55 -3.81 -0.03
N CYS A 26 -4.40 -4.62 1.01
CA CYS A 26 -4.66 -4.21 2.39
C CYS A 26 -3.84 -2.97 2.75
N LEU A 27 -2.56 -2.92 2.38
CA LEU A 27 -1.69 -1.80 2.66
C LEU A 27 -2.19 -0.50 2.01
N PHE A 28 -2.64 -0.54 0.76
CA PHE A 28 -3.23 0.63 0.10
C PHE A 28 -4.54 1.08 0.75
N LEU A 29 -5.45 0.15 1.06
CA LEU A 29 -6.72 0.48 1.74
C LEU A 29 -6.46 1.10 3.11
N HIS A 30 -5.43 0.63 3.81
CA HIS A 30 -5.05 1.19 5.10
C HIS A 30 -4.46 2.59 4.98
N LEU A 31 -3.58 2.80 4.00
CA LEU A 31 -3.03 4.13 3.72
C LEU A 31 -4.12 5.12 3.33
N GLN A 32 -5.10 4.71 2.52
CA GLN A 32 -6.22 5.56 2.11
C GLN A 32 -7.02 6.01 3.33
N ALA A 33 -7.44 5.06 4.17
CA ALA A 33 -8.16 5.36 5.40
C ALA A 33 -7.38 6.29 6.34
N LEU A 34 -6.06 6.06 6.50
CA LEU A 34 -5.21 6.91 7.35
C LEU A 34 -5.04 8.32 6.78
N CYS A 35 -4.90 8.45 5.47
CA CYS A 35 -4.84 9.77 4.82
C CYS A 35 -6.16 10.52 5.00
N GLU A 36 -7.30 9.86 4.83
CA GLU A 36 -8.63 10.44 5.04
C GLU A 36 -8.84 10.89 6.49
N GLU A 37 -8.48 10.05 7.47
CA GLU A 37 -8.54 10.38 8.91
C GLU A 37 -7.72 11.64 9.26
N GLN A 38 -6.66 11.91 8.52
CA GLN A 38 -5.79 13.08 8.71
C GLN A 38 -6.23 14.30 7.89
N GLY A 39 -7.38 14.24 7.21
CA GLY A 39 -7.87 15.32 6.33
C GLY A 39 -7.06 15.46 5.04
N GLY A 40 -6.48 14.34 4.57
CA GLY A 40 -5.68 14.26 3.36
C GLY A 40 -6.21 13.23 2.35
N SER A 41 -5.42 13.02 1.31
CA SER A 41 -5.66 12.03 0.25
C SER A 41 -4.40 11.19 0.07
N ILE A 42 -4.58 9.93 -0.33
CA ILE A 42 -3.49 9.02 -0.67
C ILE A 42 -2.65 9.53 -1.86
N GLU A 43 -3.22 10.40 -2.70
CA GLU A 43 -2.52 11.09 -3.80
C GLU A 43 -1.39 12.02 -3.31
N ARG A 44 -1.35 12.34 -2.01
CA ARG A 44 -0.23 13.09 -1.42
C ARG A 44 1.03 12.24 -1.24
N ILE A 45 0.93 10.92 -1.39
CA ILE A 45 2.10 10.05 -1.42
C ILE A 45 2.84 10.31 -2.74
N VAL A 46 4.10 10.72 -2.64
CA VAL A 46 4.94 11.04 -3.81
C VAL A 46 5.98 9.97 -4.11
N LEU A 47 6.32 9.14 -3.12
CA LEU A 47 7.34 8.10 -3.23
C LEU A 47 6.97 6.88 -2.40
N ALA A 48 7.09 5.70 -3.01
CA ALA A 48 7.07 4.41 -2.32
C ALA A 48 8.40 3.68 -2.52
N ARG A 49 8.87 3.04 -1.45
CA ARG A 49 9.94 2.04 -1.53
C ARG A 49 9.36 0.68 -1.15
N VAL A 50 9.46 -0.27 -2.06
CA VAL A 50 8.76 -1.55 -1.94
C VAL A 50 9.78 -2.68 -1.89
N TYR A 51 9.79 -3.40 -0.77
CA TYR A 51 10.62 -4.58 -0.59
C TYR A 51 9.74 -5.84 -0.72
N CYS A 52 10.10 -6.74 -1.63
CA CYS A 52 9.38 -8.00 -1.84
C CYS A 52 10.26 -9.19 -1.45
N ALA A 53 9.66 -10.22 -0.84
CA ALA A 53 10.37 -11.41 -0.38
C ALA A 53 10.84 -12.34 -1.52
N GLY A 54 10.34 -12.15 -2.74
CA GLY A 54 10.69 -12.98 -3.89
C GLY A 54 9.91 -12.59 -5.16
N VAL A 55 10.17 -13.31 -6.25
CA VAL A 55 9.61 -13.01 -7.58
C VAL A 55 8.08 -13.09 -7.61
N ASP A 56 7.48 -14.07 -6.92
CA ASP A 56 6.02 -14.18 -6.86
C ASP A 56 5.38 -13.00 -6.13
N ALA A 57 6.00 -12.53 -5.05
CA ALA A 57 5.58 -11.33 -4.34
C ALA A 57 5.71 -10.07 -5.23
N VAL A 58 6.76 -9.97 -6.04
CA VAL A 58 6.92 -8.88 -7.02
C VAL A 58 5.78 -8.88 -8.04
N ARG A 59 5.39 -10.05 -8.56
CA ARG A 59 4.28 -10.16 -9.52
C ARG A 59 2.96 -9.72 -8.90
N GLY A 60 2.58 -10.29 -7.75
CA GLY A 60 1.31 -9.95 -7.09
C GLY A 60 1.24 -8.48 -6.64
N MET A 61 2.37 -7.92 -6.19
CA MET A 61 2.47 -6.50 -5.87
C MET A 61 2.29 -5.62 -7.11
N ASN A 62 2.93 -5.96 -8.24
CA ASN A 62 2.77 -5.20 -9.48
C ASN A 62 1.34 -5.19 -10.03
N GLU A 63 0.67 -6.33 -10.03
CA GLU A 63 -0.73 -6.43 -10.46
C GLU A 63 -1.63 -5.56 -9.58
N THR A 64 -1.45 -5.64 -8.26
CA THR A 64 -2.22 -4.84 -7.30
C THR A 64 -1.91 -3.35 -7.40
N TRP A 65 -0.63 -3.00 -7.59
CA TRP A 65 -0.19 -1.62 -7.78
C TRP A 65 -0.80 -1.00 -9.03
N GLY A 66 -0.79 -1.72 -10.15
CA GLY A 66 -1.41 -1.28 -11.40
C GLY A 66 -2.89 -0.96 -11.20
N ALA A 67 -3.65 -1.93 -10.68
CA ALA A 67 -5.07 -1.75 -10.43
C ALA A 67 -5.39 -0.58 -9.47
N PHE A 68 -4.53 -0.33 -8.49
CA PHE A 68 -4.69 0.81 -7.57
C PHE A 68 -4.39 2.15 -8.25
N CYS A 69 -3.35 2.20 -9.10
CA CYS A 69 -2.93 3.42 -9.77
C CYS A 69 -3.67 3.69 -11.08
N ASP A 70 -4.54 2.78 -11.54
CA ASP A 70 -5.45 3.09 -12.65
C ASP A 70 -6.46 4.20 -12.24
N GLU A 71 -6.71 4.36 -10.94
CA GLU A 71 -7.65 5.32 -10.38
C GLU A 71 -6.99 6.65 -9.94
N ILE A 72 -5.65 6.72 -9.86
CA ILE A 72 -4.91 7.90 -9.36
C ILE A 72 -3.54 8.07 -10.04
N GLU A 73 -2.95 9.27 -9.98
CA GLU A 73 -1.55 9.43 -10.41
C GLU A 73 -0.60 8.64 -9.49
N PRO A 74 0.19 7.69 -10.02
CA PRO A 74 1.02 6.82 -9.19
C PRO A 74 2.17 7.59 -8.55
N PRO A 75 2.50 7.34 -7.26
CA PRO A 75 3.74 7.82 -6.69
C PRO A 75 4.94 7.23 -7.42
N ALA A 76 6.07 7.95 -7.37
CA ALA A 76 7.35 7.39 -7.77
C ALA A 76 7.61 6.09 -6.97
N ARG A 77 8.11 5.06 -7.62
CA ARG A 77 8.34 3.76 -6.98
C ARG A 77 9.78 3.31 -7.14
N THR A 78 10.35 2.83 -6.03
CA THR A 78 11.66 2.15 -5.99
C THR A 78 11.49 0.76 -5.39
N TRP A 79 12.35 -0.16 -5.82
CA TRP A 79 12.39 -1.55 -5.41
C TRP A 79 13.59 -1.81 -4.49
#